data_AF-A0A978U9K1-F1
#
_entry.id   AF-A0A978U9K1-F1
#
_cell.length_a   1.000
_cell.length_b   1.000
_cell.length_c   1.000
_cell.angle_alpha   90.00
_cell.angle_beta   90.00
_cell.angle_gamma   90.00
#
_symmetry.space_group_name_H-M   'P 1'
#
loop_
_entity.id
_entity.type
_entity.pdbx_description
1 polymer ?
#
loop_
_entity_poly.entity_id
_entity_poly.type
_entity_poly.pdbx_seq_one_letter_code
_entity_poly.pdbx_strand_id
1 'polypeptide(L)'
;MPLETLSIFNVIIPPGKVRGSAGAVVYRGQNVFGVDCDVLLAWNNPSDSSLKKTAYTTVQERGYFGKVDWEKIYKKLIESGNKSESQWNGFVSNVKIRKIGEFTVFEAVLKLKE
;
A
#
# COMPACT_ATOMS: atom_id res chain seq x y z
N MET A 1 19.36 -12.88 -13.27
CA MET A 1 18.02 -12.32 -13.55
C MET A 1 17.35 -12.05 -12.21
N PRO A 2 16.93 -10.83 -11.87
CA PRO A 2 16.09 -10.66 -10.68
C PRO A 2 14.73 -11.30 -10.97
N LEU A 3 14.28 -12.18 -10.07
CA LEU A 3 12.92 -12.70 -10.09
C LEU A 3 11.97 -11.56 -9.71
N GLU A 4 11.30 -10.96 -10.70
CA GLU A 4 10.17 -10.09 -10.42
C GLU A 4 9.01 -10.95 -9.92
N THR A 5 8.70 -10.85 -8.62
CA THR A 5 7.54 -11.53 -8.04
C THR A 5 6.34 -10.61 -8.14
N LEU A 6 5.37 -10.96 -8.99
CA LEU A 6 4.07 -10.29 -9.03
C LEU A 6 3.10 -11.01 -8.10
N SER A 7 2.65 -10.31 -7.05
CA SER A 7 1.58 -10.79 -6.17
C SER A 7 0.31 -9.97 -6.41
N ILE A 8 -0.81 -10.65 -6.71
CA ILE A 8 -2.12 -10.03 -6.94
C ILE A 8 -3.03 -10.39 -5.78
N PHE A 9 -3.63 -9.38 -5.13
CA PHE A 9 -4.64 -9.57 -4.10
C PHE A 9 -5.93 -8.88 -4.53
N ASN A 10 -7.05 -9.62 -4.49
CA ASN A 10 -8.37 -9.08 -4.79
C ASN A 10 -9.14 -8.88 -3.49
N VAL A 11 -9.59 -7.65 -3.25
CA VAL A 11 -10.49 -7.34 -2.12
C VAL A 11 -11.92 -7.36 -2.66
N ILE A 12 -12.70 -8.38 -2.28
CA ILE A 12 -14.10 -8.55 -2.70
C ILE A 12 -15.00 -7.84 -1.67
N ILE A 13 -15.79 -6.86 -2.12
CA ILE A 13 -16.82 -6.20 -1.30
C ILE A 13 -18.16 -6.92 -1.54
N PRO A 14 -18.82 -7.48 -0.52
CA PRO A 14 -20.10 -8.18 -0.70
C PRO A 14 -21.20 -7.26 -1.29
N PRO A 15 -22.05 -7.76 -2.19
CA PRO A 15 -23.15 -6.98 -2.76
C PRO A 15 -24.18 -6.58 -1.67
N GLY A 16 -24.84 -5.43 -1.85
CA GLY A 16 -25.95 -4.99 -1.01
C GLY A 16 -25.62 -3.93 0.05
N LYS A 17 -24.35 -3.50 0.18
CA LYS A 17 -24.00 -2.28 0.90
C LYS A 17 -23.07 -1.43 0.04
N VAL A 18 -23.46 -0.18 -0.22
CA VAL A 18 -22.59 0.85 -0.79
C VAL A 18 -21.51 1.16 0.25
N ARG A 19 -20.50 0.30 0.33
CA ARG A 19 -19.37 0.41 1.26
C ARG A 19 -18.11 0.58 0.44
N GLY A 20 -17.39 1.66 0.73
CA GLY A 20 -16.01 1.80 0.28
C GLY A 20 -15.15 0.68 0.87
N SER A 21 -13.90 0.60 0.40
CA SER A 21 -12.90 -0.32 0.93
C SER A 21 -11.69 0.48 1.38
N ALA A 22 -11.31 0.33 2.65
CA ALA A 22 -10.06 0.83 3.17
C ALA A 22 -9.36 -0.31 3.90
N GLY A 23 -8.04 -0.41 3.71
CA GLY A 23 -7.26 -1.47 4.32
C GLY A 23 -5.78 -1.26 4.11
N ALA A 24 -5.00 -2.08 4.79
CA ALA A 24 -3.55 -2.12 4.67
C ALA A 24 -3.05 -3.55 4.80
N VAL A 25 -1.93 -3.83 4.15
CA VAL A 25 -1.16 -5.06 4.31
C VAL A 25 0.28 -4.70 4.62
N VAL A 26 0.92 -5.50 5.46
CA VAL A 26 2.34 -5.34 5.81
C VAL A 26 3.09 -6.57 5.31
N TYR A 27 4.08 -6.34 4.46
CA TYR A 27 5.01 -7.38 4.00
C TYR A 27 6.35 -7.24 4.71
N ARG A 28 7.01 -8.37 4.97
CA ARG A 28 8.43 -8.36 5.32
C ARG A 28 9.26 -8.56 4.06
N GLY A 29 10.19 -7.66 3.83
CA GLY A 29 11.19 -7.75 2.77
C GLY A 29 12.60 -7.71 3.34
N GLN A 30 13.59 -7.86 2.48
CA GLN A 30 15.00 -7.78 2.84
C GLN A 30 15.74 -6.98 1.76
N ASN A 31 16.65 -6.09 2.16
CA ASN A 31 17.44 -5.31 1.21
C ASN A 31 18.64 -6.09 0.64
N VAL A 32 19.43 -5.46 -0.25
CA VAL A 32 20.62 -6.07 -0.87
C VAL A 32 21.70 -6.49 0.13
N PHE A 33 21.68 -5.95 1.35
CA PHE A 33 22.64 -6.26 2.42
C PHE A 33 22.11 -7.32 3.40
N GLY A 34 20.96 -7.93 3.14
CA GLY A 34 20.36 -8.90 4.05
C GLY A 34 19.64 -8.28 5.26
N VAL A 35 19.40 -6.97 5.26
CA VAL A 35 18.71 -6.28 6.36
C VAL A 35 17.20 -6.31 6.13
N ASP A 36 16.48 -6.87 7.10
CA ASP A 36 15.02 -6.95 7.08
C ASP A 36 14.37 -5.55 7.16
N CYS A 37 13.27 -5.39 6.44
CA CYS A 37 12.38 -4.24 6.51
C CYS A 37 10.93 -4.70 6.50
N ASP A 38 10.03 -3.89 7.07
CA ASP A 38 8.59 -4.07 6.92
C ASP A 38 8.05 -2.97 5.99
N VAL A 39 7.16 -3.34 5.07
CA VAL A 39 6.57 -2.46 4.05
C VAL A 39 5.06 -2.45 4.20
N LEU A 40 4.48 -1.29 4.51
CA LEU A 40 3.04 -1.11 4.54
C LEU A 40 2.53 -0.64 3.19
N LEU A 41 1.51 -1.33 2.67
CA LEU A 41 0.76 -0.95 1.48
C LEU A 41 -0.68 -0.73 1.87
N ALA A 42 -1.18 0.49 1.72
CA ALA A 42 -2.51 0.88 2.17
C ALA A 42 -3.31 1.55 1.05
N TRP A 43 -4.62 1.26 1.04
CA TRP A 43 -5.56 1.80 0.06
C TRP A 43 -6.81 2.31 0.76
N ASN A 44 -7.41 3.33 0.16
CA ASN A 44 -8.75 3.80 0.47
C ASN A 44 -9.50 4.10 -0.83
N ASN A 45 -10.60 3.39 -1.01
CA ASN A 45 -11.55 3.51 -2.10
C ASN A 45 -12.92 3.84 -1.49
N PRO A 46 -13.26 5.12 -1.30
CA PRO A 46 -14.54 5.51 -0.74
C PRO A 46 -15.70 5.09 -1.65
N SER A 47 -16.87 4.84 -1.07
CA SER A 47 -18.10 4.54 -1.82
C SER A 47 -18.68 5.76 -2.51
N ASP A 48 -18.50 6.94 -1.92
CA ASP A 48 -18.84 8.21 -2.54
C ASP A 48 -17.83 8.53 -3.64
N SER A 49 -18.31 8.63 -4.89
CA SER A 49 -17.48 8.91 -6.06
C SER A 49 -16.91 10.34 -6.08
N SER A 50 -17.45 11.25 -5.27
CA SER A 50 -16.91 12.61 -5.09
C SER A 50 -15.65 12.63 -4.21
N LEU A 51 -15.46 11.61 -3.38
CA LEU A 51 -14.29 11.49 -2.51
C LEU A 51 -13.09 10.91 -3.26
N LYS A 52 -11.90 11.41 -2.92
CA LYS A 52 -10.65 10.98 -3.54
C LYS A 52 -10.30 9.55 -3.11
N LYS A 53 -9.88 8.74 -4.07
CA LYS A 53 -9.19 7.47 -3.83
C LYS A 53 -7.76 7.79 -3.41
N THR A 54 -7.29 7.15 -2.34
CA THR A 54 -5.96 7.41 -1.82
C THR A 54 -5.18 6.12 -1.64
N ALA A 55 -3.86 6.23 -1.79
CA ALA A 55 -2.91 5.16 -1.66
C ALA A 55 -1.73 5.65 -0.84
N TYR A 56 -1.25 4.82 0.07
CA TYR A 56 -0.14 5.16 0.95
C TYR A 56 0.81 3.99 1.11
N THR A 57 2.10 4.28 1.10
CA THR A 57 3.14 3.31 1.44
C THR A 57 4.16 3.92 2.39
N THR A 58 4.72 3.07 3.26
CA THR A 58 5.93 3.41 4.00
C THR A 58 6.77 2.16 4.23
N VAL A 59 8.08 2.29 3.97
CA VAL A 59 9.08 1.28 4.32
C VAL A 59 9.67 1.67 5.66
N GLN A 60 9.76 0.72 6.58
CA GLN A 60 10.27 0.92 7.93
C GLN A 60 11.13 -0.25 8.38
N GLU A 61 11.83 -0.08 9.49
CA GLU A 61 12.56 -1.16 10.14
C GLU A 61 11.64 -2.32 10.55
N ARG A 62 12.22 -3.52 10.66
CA ARG A 62 11.51 -4.72 11.10
C ARG A 62 10.82 -4.50 12.44
N GLY A 63 9.53 -4.86 12.50
CA GLY A 63 8.73 -4.80 13.71
C GLY A 63 8.04 -3.45 13.96
N TYR A 64 8.28 -2.44 13.12
CA TYR A 64 7.72 -1.10 13.28
C TYR A 64 6.18 -1.12 13.44
N PHE A 65 5.48 -1.89 12.59
CA PHE A 65 4.01 -1.94 12.58
C PHE A 65 3.42 -2.78 13.73
N GLY A 66 4.24 -3.45 14.54
CA GLY A 66 3.77 -4.20 15.72
C GLY A 66 3.39 -3.32 16.91
N LYS A 67 3.82 -2.05 16.92
CA LYS A 67 3.55 -1.09 18.01
C LYS A 67 3.05 0.27 17.51
N VAL A 68 2.72 0.35 16.22
CA VAL A 68 2.34 1.62 15.59
C VAL A 68 0.92 2.01 15.98
N ASP A 69 0.70 3.32 16.04
CA ASP A 69 -0.62 3.93 16.09
C ASP A 69 -1.28 3.86 14.70
N TRP A 70 -2.25 2.94 14.56
CA TRP A 70 -2.95 2.71 13.29
C TRP A 70 -3.87 3.88 12.90
N GLU A 71 -4.31 4.72 13.84
CA GLU A 71 -5.09 5.91 13.51
C GLU A 71 -4.22 6.94 12.80
N LYS A 72 -2.96 7.10 13.22
CA LYS A 72 -1.99 7.94 12.51
C LYS A 72 -1.69 7.42 11.11
N ILE A 73 -1.58 6.10 10.93
CA ILE A 73 -1.40 5.50 9.60
C ILE A 73 -2.63 5.75 8.72
N TYR A 74 -3.83 5.58 9.27
CA TYR A 74 -5.06 5.85 8.55
C TYR A 74 -5.17 7.33 8.16
N LYS A 75 -4.83 8.27 9.06
CA LYS A 75 -4.80 9.70 8.76
C LYS A 75 -3.85 10.01 7.60
N LYS A 76 -2.63 9.46 7.62
CA LYS A 76 -1.67 9.60 6.50
C LYS A 76 -2.22 9.04 5.19
N LEU A 77 -2.96 7.94 5.23
CA LEU A 77 -3.64 7.38 4.05
C LEU A 77 -4.74 8.31 3.52
N ILE A 78 -5.55 8.92 4.39
CA ILE A 78 -6.63 9.82 3.94
C ILE A 78 -6.07 11.14 3.40
N GLU A 79 -4.96 11.62 3.97
CA GLU A 79 -4.27 12.85 3.54
C GLU A 79 -3.39 12.63 2.29
N SER A 80 -3.13 11.39 1.89
CA SER A 80 -2.29 11.09 0.74
C SER A 80 -3.01 11.34 -0.60
N GLY A 81 -2.23 11.28 -1.68
CA GLY A 81 -2.76 11.28 -3.03
C GLY A 81 -3.18 9.88 -3.52
N ASN A 82 -3.47 9.81 -4.81
CA ASN A 82 -3.70 8.53 -5.50
C ASN A 82 -2.39 7.77 -5.81
N LYS A 83 -1.24 8.32 -5.41
CA LYS A 83 0.09 7.71 -5.52
C LYS A 83 0.90 8.05 -4.27
N SER A 84 1.80 7.16 -3.89
CA SER A 84 2.74 7.38 -2.79
C SER A 84 4.02 6.57 -3.03
N GLU A 85 5.15 7.12 -2.61
CA GLU A 85 6.45 6.47 -2.65
C GLU A 85 7.08 6.53 -1.26
N SER A 86 7.83 5.50 -0.90
CA SER A 86 8.67 5.50 0.29
C SER A 86 9.95 4.72 0.04
N GLN A 87 11.05 5.23 0.59
CA GLN A 87 12.36 4.62 0.51
C GLN A 87 12.96 4.52 1.91
N TRP A 88 13.53 3.36 2.21
CA TRP A 88 14.32 3.15 3.42
C TRP A 88 15.37 2.08 3.18
N ASN A 89 16.62 2.36 3.56
CA ASN A 89 17.73 1.42 3.55
C ASN A 89 17.90 0.60 2.25
N GLY A 90 17.84 1.26 1.09
CA GLY A 90 17.99 0.61 -0.21
C GLY A 90 16.77 -0.20 -0.66
N PHE A 91 15.63 -0.10 0.03
CA PHE A 91 14.34 -0.66 -0.40
C PHE A 91 13.41 0.48 -0.81
N VAL A 92 12.69 0.32 -1.92
CA VAL A 92 11.77 1.31 -2.48
C VAL A 92 10.39 0.68 -2.66
N SER A 93 9.37 1.37 -2.17
CA SER A 93 7.97 1.02 -2.38
C SER A 93 7.26 2.15 -3.12
N ASN A 94 6.54 1.79 -4.17
CA ASN A 94 5.72 2.68 -4.96
C ASN A 94 4.29 2.13 -5.02
N VAL A 95 3.29 2.95 -4.70
CA VAL A 95 1.88 2.56 -4.80
C VAL A 95 1.08 3.55 -5.63
N LYS A 96 0.07 3.06 -6.35
CA LYS A 96 -0.91 3.87 -7.06
C LYS A 96 -2.29 3.25 -7.02
N ILE A 97 -3.32 4.08 -6.93
CA ILE A 97 -4.72 3.68 -7.03
C ILE A 97 -5.41 4.47 -8.14
N ARG A 98 -6.18 3.79 -9.00
CA ARG A 98 -6.94 4.45 -10.07
C ARG A 98 -8.20 3.67 -10.43
N LYS A 99 -9.17 4.35 -11.04
CA LYS A 99 -10.31 3.71 -11.69
C LYS A 99 -9.88 3.21 -13.08
N ILE A 100 -10.24 1.97 -13.43
CA ILE A 100 -10.08 1.37 -14.77
C ILE A 100 -11.42 0.74 -15.14
N GLY A 101 -12.15 1.34 -16.08
CA GLY A 101 -13.54 0.95 -16.36
C GLY A 101 -14.39 1.05 -15.09
N GLU A 102 -15.12 -0.02 -14.76
CA GLU A 102 -15.94 -0.10 -13.53
C GLU A 102 -15.15 -0.49 -12.27
N PHE A 103 -13.85 -0.82 -12.41
CA PHE A 103 -13.04 -1.32 -11.32
C PHE A 103 -12.14 -0.23 -10.74
N THR A 104 -11.77 -0.38 -9.47
CA THR A 104 -10.67 0.38 -8.87
C THR A 104 -9.50 -0.57 -8.69
N VAL A 105 -8.35 -0.18 -9.22
CA VAL A 105 -7.11 -0.95 -9.20
C VAL A 105 -6.10 -0.25 -8.31
N PHE A 106 -5.64 -0.96 -7.28
CA PHE A 106 -4.49 -0.60 -6.46
C PHE A 106 -3.30 -1.43 -6.91
N GLU A 107 -2.20 -0.77 -7.28
CA GLU A 107 -0.94 -1.42 -7.67
C GLU A 107 0.14 -0.99 -6.70
N ALA A 108 0.92 -1.96 -6.26
CA ALA A 108 2.13 -1.75 -5.47
C ALA A 108 3.32 -2.39 -6.20
N VAL A 109 4.43 -1.66 -6.22
CA VAL A 109 5.68 -2.08 -6.83
C VAL A 109 6.77 -1.92 -5.78
N LEU A 110 7.37 -3.05 -5.41
CA LEU A 110 8.48 -3.13 -4.44
C LEU A 110 9.77 -3.43 -5.20
N LYS A 111 10.83 -2.67 -4.92
CA LYS A 111 12.12 -2.79 -5.61
C LYS A 111 13.27 -2.58 -4.64
N LEU A 112 14.39 -3.22 -4.94
CA LEU A 112 15.66 -2.88 -4.35
C LEU A 112 16.27 -1.71 -5.14
N LYS A 113 16.90 -0.78 -4.43
CA LYS A 113 17.73 0.26 -5.03
C LYS A 113 19.03 -0.40 -5.45
N GLU A 114 19.36 -0.25 -6.73
CA GLU A 114 20.66 -0.63 -7.29
C GLU A 114 21.80 0.17 -6.65
#